data_AF-A0A4U5X7W0-F1
#
_entry.id   AF-A0A4U5X7W0-F1
#
_cell.length_a   1.000
_cell.length_b   1.000
_cell.length_c   1.000
_cell.angle_alpha   90.00
_cell.angle_beta   90.00
_cell.angle_gamma   90.00
#
_symmetry.space_group_name_H-M   'P 1'
#
loop_
_entity.id
_entity.type
_entity.pdbx_description
1 polymer ?
#
loop_
_entity_poly.entity_id
_entity_poly.type
_entity_poly.pdbx_seq_one_letter_code
_entity_poly.pdbx_strand_id
1 'polypeptide(L)'
;MTTPQTATGATGSGPDYAMGLADRSYAWYQRAATKARRYYRITETLQLLVSAAIPVTAVLAPGEARVPALLGGVVVVLTGMRSVFHWQDDYLRFSQAREAVEAERRLYRTGSAPYDDESTRERALAAAVTRIEQGEMSAWSQLVSTRGREEPPPVTP
;
A
#
# COMPACT_ATOMS: atom_id res chain seq x y z
N MET A 1 23.39 -22.88 23.62
CA MET A 1 22.53 -21.68 23.78
C MET A 1 21.21 -21.99 23.12
N THR A 2 20.26 -22.47 23.93
CA THR A 2 18.94 -22.92 23.50
C THR A 2 18.02 -21.72 23.61
N THR A 3 17.56 -21.18 22.48
CA THR A 3 16.57 -20.11 22.47
C THR A 3 15.25 -20.67 23.02
N PRO A 4 14.63 -20.03 24.03
CA PRO A 4 13.35 -20.46 24.52
C PRO A 4 12.29 -20.20 23.43
N GLN A 5 11.65 -21.27 23.02
CA GLN A 5 10.44 -21.27 22.21
C GLN A 5 9.32 -20.67 23.07
N THR A 6 9.04 -19.38 22.90
CA THR A 6 7.92 -18.71 23.55
C THR A 6 6.64 -19.24 22.92
N ALA A 7 6.08 -20.28 23.54
CA ALA A 7 4.70 -20.68 23.38
C ALA A 7 3.82 -19.49 23.78
N THR A 8 3.34 -18.73 22.79
CA THR A 8 2.26 -17.77 23.02
C THR A 8 0.96 -18.55 22.87
N GLY A 9 0.32 -18.80 24.00
CA GLY A 9 -0.87 -19.63 24.14
C GLY A 9 -2.02 -19.22 23.21
N ALA A 10 -2.74 -20.23 22.73
CA ALA A 10 -4.08 -20.08 22.23
C ALA A 10 -5.02 -19.69 23.38
N THR A 11 -5.61 -18.50 23.35
CA THR A 11 -6.79 -18.16 24.16
C THR A 11 -7.62 -17.09 23.46
N GLY A 12 -8.73 -17.51 22.86
CA GLY A 12 -9.75 -16.64 22.26
C GLY A 12 -10.54 -17.29 21.13
N SER A 13 -11.01 -18.53 21.25
CA SER A 13 -11.90 -19.13 20.24
C SER A 13 -13.34 -18.70 20.49
N GLY A 14 -13.65 -17.42 20.30
CA GLY A 14 -14.99 -16.87 20.52
C GLY A 14 -15.26 -15.63 19.65
N PRO A 15 -16.51 -15.11 19.64
CA PRO A 15 -16.97 -13.97 18.85
C PRO A 15 -16.02 -12.78 18.74
N ASP A 16 -15.29 -12.51 19.82
CA ASP A 16 -14.36 -11.38 19.91
C ASP A 16 -13.10 -11.54 19.06
N TYR A 17 -12.69 -12.76 18.71
CA TYR A 17 -11.44 -12.98 18.00
C TYR A 17 -11.53 -12.62 16.53
N ALA A 18 -12.55 -13.08 15.80
CA ALA A 18 -12.63 -12.80 14.37
C ALA A 18 -12.87 -11.31 14.11
N MET A 19 -13.73 -10.67 14.92
CA MET A 19 -13.91 -9.21 14.87
C MET A 19 -12.62 -8.47 15.26
N GLY A 20 -11.94 -8.90 16.32
CA GLY A 20 -10.66 -8.31 16.73
C GLY A 20 -9.57 -8.43 15.67
N LEU A 21 -9.54 -9.54 14.91
CA LEU A 21 -8.67 -9.70 13.75
C LEU A 21 -9.04 -8.70 12.65
N ALA A 22 -10.32 -8.64 12.26
CA ALA A 22 -10.81 -7.73 11.23
C ALA A 22 -10.52 -6.25 11.57
N ASP A 23 -10.69 -5.86 12.83
CA ASP A 23 -10.41 -4.51 13.32
C ASP A 23 -8.91 -4.16 13.22
N ARG A 24 -8.03 -5.10 13.59
CA ARG A 24 -6.58 -4.91 13.45
C ARG A 24 -6.18 -4.78 11.99
N SER A 25 -6.68 -5.62 11.10
CA SER A 25 -6.41 -5.56 9.66
C SER A 25 -6.92 -4.24 9.08
N TYR A 26 -8.15 -3.83 9.39
CA TYR A 26 -8.70 -2.53 8.99
C TYR A 26 -7.81 -1.36 9.43
N ALA A 27 -7.43 -1.32 10.71
CA ALA A 27 -6.62 -0.24 11.26
C ALA A 27 -5.22 -0.19 10.65
N TRP A 28 -4.66 -1.35 10.29
CA TRP A 28 -3.39 -1.41 9.57
C TRP A 28 -3.52 -0.85 8.16
N TYR A 29 -4.50 -1.31 7.38
CA TYR A 29 -4.73 -0.82 6.00
C TYR A 29 -5.04 0.68 5.97
N GLN A 30 -5.82 1.19 6.93
CA GLN A 30 -6.09 2.62 7.06
C GLN A 30 -4.82 3.44 7.27
N ARG A 31 -3.94 2.99 8.18
CA ARG A 31 -2.65 3.65 8.44
C ARG A 31 -1.73 3.58 7.23
N ALA A 32 -1.65 2.42 6.57
CA ALA A 32 -0.85 2.20 5.37
C ALA A 32 -1.31 3.12 4.21
N ALA A 33 -2.60 3.14 3.90
CA ALA A 33 -3.19 4.01 2.89
C ALA A 33 -2.95 5.50 3.20
N THR A 34 -3.15 5.92 4.45
CA THR A 34 -2.92 7.32 4.86
C THR A 34 -1.46 7.73 4.69
N LYS A 35 -0.53 6.85 5.06
CA LYS A 35 0.91 7.07 4.89
C LYS A 35 1.28 7.20 3.41
N ALA A 36 0.83 6.28 2.57
CA ALA A 36 1.05 6.32 1.11
C ALA A 36 0.51 7.62 0.49
N ARG A 37 -0.73 8.00 0.82
CA ARG A 37 -1.35 9.27 0.37
C ARG A 37 -0.58 10.50 0.81
N ARG A 38 0.03 10.48 2.01
CA ARG A 38 0.85 11.59 2.51
C ARG A 38 2.13 11.74 1.72
N TYR A 39 2.88 10.65 1.49
CA TYR A 39 4.10 10.71 0.69
C TYR A 39 3.84 11.12 -0.75
N TYR A 40 2.79 10.57 -1.37
CA TYR A 40 2.38 10.98 -2.71
C TYR A 40 2.15 12.49 -2.80
N ARG A 41 1.33 13.05 -1.89
CA ARG A 41 1.03 14.49 -1.88
C ARG A 41 2.25 15.36 -1.62
N ILE A 42 3.12 14.96 -0.69
CA ILE A 42 4.34 15.72 -0.37
C ILE A 42 5.27 15.75 -1.59
N THR A 43 5.54 14.60 -2.21
CA THR A 43 6.42 14.52 -3.38
C THR A 43 5.86 15.31 -4.56
N GLU A 44 4.56 15.18 -4.85
CA GLU A 44 3.95 15.92 -5.95
C GLU A 44 3.99 17.44 -5.72
N THR A 45 3.74 17.86 -4.49
CA THR A 45 3.80 19.28 -4.10
C THR A 45 5.23 19.81 -4.22
N LEU A 46 6.23 19.07 -3.72
CA LEU A 46 7.63 19.47 -3.84
C LEU A 46 8.06 19.53 -5.30
N GLN A 47 7.66 18.56 -6.13
CA GLN A 47 7.99 18.54 -7.54
C GLN A 47 7.42 19.78 -8.25
N LEU A 48 6.16 20.13 -7.99
CA LEU A 48 5.55 21.34 -8.52
C LEU A 48 6.30 22.61 -8.09
N LEU A 49 6.59 22.74 -6.78
CA LEU A 49 7.27 23.93 -6.25
C LEU A 49 8.69 24.08 -6.82
N VAL A 50 9.47 22.99 -6.85
CA VAL A 50 10.83 23.01 -7.40
C VAL A 50 10.80 23.30 -8.90
N SER A 51 9.87 22.70 -9.65
CA SER A 51 9.74 22.94 -11.08
C SER A 51 9.36 24.40 -11.39
N ALA A 52 8.47 24.99 -10.59
CA ALA A 52 8.11 26.40 -10.71
C ALA A 52 9.24 27.35 -10.31
N ALA A 53 10.13 26.94 -9.38
CA ALA A 53 11.27 27.74 -8.96
C ALA A 53 12.37 27.83 -10.02
N ILE A 54 12.53 26.82 -10.89
CA ILE A 54 13.54 26.81 -11.96
C ILE A 54 13.49 28.09 -12.82
N PRO A 55 12.37 28.43 -13.50
CA PRO A 55 12.33 29.64 -14.32
C PRO A 55 12.45 30.93 -13.50
N VAL A 56 11.94 30.96 -12.26
CA VAL A 56 12.07 32.13 -11.37
C VAL A 56 13.54 32.41 -11.05
N THR A 57 14.32 31.37 -10.72
CA THR A 57 15.76 31.54 -10.43
C THR A 57 16.55 31.94 -11.66
N ALA A 58 16.17 31.47 -12.85
CA ALA A 58 16.79 31.87 -14.10
C ALA A 58 16.61 33.37 -14.41
N VAL A 59 15.48 33.96 -14.01
CA VAL A 59 15.20 35.39 -14.21
C VAL A 59 15.85 36.26 -13.13
N LEU A 60 15.85 35.82 -11.87
CA LEU A 60 16.37 36.62 -10.75
C LEU A 60 17.90 36.69 -10.69
N ALA A 61 18.60 35.66 -11.14
CA ALA A 61 20.06 35.59 -11.13
C ALA A 61 20.60 35.23 -12.52
N PRO A 62 20.46 36.15 -13.51
CA PRO A 62 20.92 35.90 -14.87
C PRO A 62 22.44 35.66 -14.87
N GLY A 63 22.87 34.53 -15.46
CA GLY A 63 24.27 34.12 -15.55
C GLY A 63 24.74 33.10 -14.50
N GLU A 64 23.95 32.84 -13.45
CA GLU A 64 24.28 31.82 -12.43
C GLU A 64 23.53 30.50 -12.69
N ALA A 65 24.16 29.59 -13.43
CA ALA A 65 23.56 28.32 -13.84
C ALA A 65 23.50 27.26 -12.73
N ARG A 66 24.23 27.41 -11.62
CA ARG A 66 24.28 26.39 -10.56
C ARG A 66 22.91 26.17 -9.91
N VAL A 67 22.15 27.24 -9.66
CA VAL A 67 20.87 27.14 -8.95
C VAL A 67 19.81 26.43 -9.80
N PRO A 68 19.55 26.80 -11.07
CA PRO A 68 18.65 26.03 -11.93
C PRO A 68 19.08 24.57 -12.12
N ALA A 69 20.40 24.31 -12.23
CA ALA A 69 20.91 22.95 -12.38
C ALA A 69 20.64 22.08 -11.15
N LEU A 70 20.84 22.61 -9.93
CA LEU A 70 20.52 21.91 -8.68
C LEU A 70 19.02 21.62 -8.57
N LEU A 71 18.17 22.59 -8.89
CA LEU A 71 16.71 22.40 -8.88
C LEU A 71 16.28 21.33 -9.88
N GLY A 72 16.84 21.33 -11.10
CA GLY A 72 16.61 20.28 -12.10
C GLY A 72 17.03 18.90 -11.59
N GLY A 73 18.18 18.79 -10.92
CA GLY A 73 18.62 17.55 -10.28
C GLY A 73 17.64 17.06 -9.21
N VAL A 74 17.12 17.95 -8.38
CA VAL A 74 16.08 17.62 -7.38
C VAL A 74 14.81 17.09 -8.06
N VAL A 75 14.36 17.69 -9.17
CA VAL A 75 13.20 17.19 -9.93
C VAL A 75 13.43 15.75 -10.41
N VAL A 76 14.62 15.43 -10.93
CA VAL A 76 14.96 14.07 -11.36
C VAL A 76 14.90 13.09 -10.19
N VAL A 77 15.44 13.46 -9.03
CA VAL A 77 15.40 12.62 -7.82
C VAL A 77 13.96 12.39 -7.35
N LEU A 78 13.12 13.43 -7.29
CA LEU A 78 11.71 13.31 -6.92
C LEU A 78 10.93 12.43 -7.90
N THR A 79 11.21 12.57 -9.20
CA THR A 79 10.60 11.75 -10.26
C THR A 79 11.00 10.28 -10.12
N GLY A 80 12.29 10.00 -9.92
CA GLY A 80 12.78 8.65 -9.69
C GLY A 80 12.20 8.03 -8.42
N MET A 81 12.11 8.81 -7.33
CA MET A 81 11.49 8.37 -6.09
C MET A 81 10.02 7.99 -6.29
N ARG A 82 9.24 8.79 -7.03
CA ARG A 82 7.86 8.45 -7.42
C ARG A 82 7.80 7.15 -8.22
N SER A 83 8.70 6.98 -9.19
CA SER A 83 8.78 5.79 -10.05
C SER A 83 9.21 4.53 -9.29
N VAL A 84 9.96 4.63 -8.20
CA VAL A 84 10.39 3.47 -7.41
C VAL A 84 9.30 3.07 -6.42
N PHE A 85 8.74 4.04 -5.70
CA PHE A 85 7.86 3.74 -4.58
C PHE A 85 6.38 3.59 -4.92
N HIS A 86 5.93 4.00 -6.11
CA HIS A 86 4.55 3.78 -6.58
C HIS A 86 3.47 4.14 -5.55
N TRP A 87 3.66 5.21 -4.76
CA TRP A 87 2.81 5.54 -3.61
C TRP A 87 1.32 5.71 -3.95
N GLN A 88 1.01 6.08 -5.19
CA GLN A 88 -0.36 6.19 -5.69
C GLN A 88 -1.02 4.80 -5.78
N ASP A 89 -0.31 3.81 -6.32
CA ASP A 89 -0.80 2.45 -6.45
C ASP A 89 -0.93 1.80 -5.07
N ASP A 90 0.05 2.02 -4.19
CA ASP A 90 -0.02 1.59 -2.79
C ASP A 90 -1.23 2.19 -2.06
N TYR A 91 -1.48 3.49 -2.22
CA TYR A 91 -2.67 4.12 -1.64
C TYR A 91 -3.96 3.48 -2.12
N LEU A 92 -4.09 3.24 -3.42
CA LEU A 92 -5.29 2.64 -3.99
C LEU A 92 -5.47 1.20 -3.51
N ARG A 93 -4.39 0.40 -3.55
CA ARG A 93 -4.39 -1.00 -3.13
C ARG A 93 -4.78 -1.17 -1.66
N PHE A 94 -4.13 -0.43 -0.76
CA PHE A 94 -4.47 -0.46 0.67
C PHE A 94 -5.87 0.09 0.95
N SER A 95 -6.35 1.07 0.16
CA SER A 95 -7.72 1.59 0.30
C SER A 95 -8.76 0.55 -0.12
N GLN A 96 -8.51 -0.21 -1.20
CA GLN A 96 -9.37 -1.30 -1.64
C GLN A 96 -9.41 -2.42 -0.60
N ALA A 97 -8.26 -2.84 -0.08
CA ALA A 97 -8.20 -3.86 0.98
C ALA A 97 -8.93 -3.40 2.26
N ARG A 98 -8.77 -2.13 2.65
CA ARG A 98 -9.51 -1.53 3.77
C ARG A 98 -11.03 -1.60 3.56
N GLU A 99 -11.52 -1.21 2.38
CA GLU A 99 -12.95 -1.24 2.06
C GLU A 99 -13.47 -2.68 2.00
N ALA A 100 -12.68 -3.64 1.50
CA ALA A 100 -13.03 -5.05 1.52
C ALA A 100 -13.18 -5.58 2.96
N VAL A 101 -12.24 -5.28 3.85
CA VAL A 101 -12.34 -5.66 5.28
C VAL A 101 -13.55 -4.98 5.93
N GLU A 102 -13.80 -3.71 5.63
CA GLU A 102 -14.96 -2.99 6.16
C GLU A 102 -16.29 -3.57 5.68
N ALA A 103 -16.38 -4.02 4.43
CA ALA A 103 -17.56 -4.69 3.91
C ALA A 103 -17.86 -5.99 4.69
N GLU A 104 -16.84 -6.81 4.93
CA GLU A 104 -16.99 -8.03 5.74
C GLU A 104 -17.38 -7.71 7.20
N ARG A 105 -16.78 -6.68 7.81
CA ARG A 105 -17.17 -6.22 9.16
C ARG A 105 -18.62 -5.77 9.22
N ARG A 106 -19.14 -5.13 8.17
CA ARG A 106 -20.54 -4.68 8.11
C ARG A 106 -21.49 -5.86 7.98
N LEU A 107 -21.21 -6.79 7.05
CA LEU A 107 -22.00 -8.00 6.86
C LEU A 107 -22.07 -8.84 8.15
N TYR A 108 -20.93 -8.99 8.84
CA TYR A 108 -20.88 -9.67 10.12
C TYR A 108 -21.72 -8.92 11.18
N ARG A 109 -21.57 -7.60 11.31
CA ARG A 109 -22.34 -6.80 12.29
C ARG A 109 -23.85 -6.86 12.05
N THR A 110 -24.29 -6.98 10.80
CA THR A 110 -25.71 -7.10 10.45
C THR A 110 -26.23 -8.53 10.47
N GLY A 111 -25.37 -9.54 10.74
CA GLY A 111 -25.75 -10.96 10.68
C GLY A 111 -26.25 -11.38 9.30
N SER A 112 -25.80 -10.70 8.25
CA SER A 112 -26.21 -10.98 6.87
C SER A 112 -25.35 -12.10 6.29
N ALA A 113 -25.88 -12.86 5.34
CA ALA A 113 -25.11 -13.88 4.63
C ALA A 113 -23.76 -13.31 4.13
N PRO A 114 -22.63 -14.02 4.31
CA PRO A 114 -22.49 -15.42 4.77
C PRO A 114 -22.36 -15.60 6.31
N TYR A 115 -22.78 -14.62 7.11
CA TYR A 115 -22.65 -14.59 8.58
C TYR A 115 -23.97 -14.79 9.32
N ASP A 116 -24.97 -15.33 8.63
CA ASP A 116 -26.32 -15.60 9.15
C ASP A 116 -26.39 -16.80 10.10
N ASP A 117 -25.39 -17.69 10.06
CA ASP A 117 -25.23 -18.81 10.99
C ASP A 117 -24.20 -18.50 12.09
N GLU A 118 -24.70 -18.40 13.33
CA GLU A 118 -23.90 -18.08 14.52
C GLU A 118 -22.77 -19.10 14.79
N SER A 119 -22.94 -20.36 14.36
CA SER A 119 -21.95 -21.42 14.61
C SER A 119 -20.75 -21.38 13.64
N THR A 120 -20.88 -20.66 12.53
CA THR A 120 -19.88 -20.61 11.45
C THR A 120 -19.36 -19.20 11.16
N ARG A 121 -20.11 -18.15 11.50
CA ARG A 121 -19.79 -16.74 11.22
C ARG A 121 -18.38 -16.31 11.63
N GLU A 122 -17.87 -16.81 12.76
CA GLU A 122 -16.51 -16.52 13.23
C GLU A 122 -15.43 -17.01 12.27
N ARG A 123 -15.54 -18.29 11.89
CA ARG A 123 -14.60 -18.94 10.98
C ARG A 123 -14.72 -18.33 9.60
N ALA A 124 -15.93 -18.01 9.16
CA ALA A 124 -16.16 -17.33 7.90
C ALA A 124 -15.47 -15.96 7.87
N LEU A 125 -15.57 -15.16 8.93
CA LEU A 125 -14.99 -13.81 8.97
C LEU A 125 -13.47 -13.89 9.00
N ALA A 126 -12.92 -14.76 9.85
CA ALA A 126 -11.46 -14.97 9.91
C ALA A 126 -10.91 -15.45 8.56
N ALA A 127 -11.61 -16.36 7.88
CA ALA A 127 -11.22 -16.83 6.55
C ALA A 127 -11.34 -15.72 5.49
N ALA A 128 -12.38 -14.90 5.53
CA ALA A 128 -12.56 -13.79 4.62
C ALA A 128 -11.45 -12.74 4.76
N VAL A 129 -11.13 -12.33 5.99
CA VAL A 129 -10.01 -11.40 6.26
C VAL A 129 -8.68 -11.99 5.81
N THR A 130 -8.41 -13.26 6.14
CA THR A 130 -7.18 -13.95 5.71
C THR A 130 -7.06 -13.99 4.19
N ARG A 131 -8.15 -14.24 3.47
CA ARG A 131 -8.18 -14.23 2.00
C ARG A 131 -7.88 -12.84 1.42
N ILE A 132 -8.39 -11.77 2.04
CA ILE A 132 -8.08 -10.39 1.63
C ILE A 132 -6.58 -10.12 1.79
N GLU A 133 -6.00 -10.50 2.94
CA GLU A 133 -4.57 -10.35 3.21
C GLU A 133 -3.69 -11.18 2.25
N GLN A 134 -4.11 -12.41 1.92
CA GLN A 134 -3.42 -13.25 0.95
C GLN A 134 -3.54 -12.73 -0.49
N GLY A 135 -4.67 -12.11 -0.83
CA GLY A 135 -4.88 -11.46 -2.13
C GLY A 135 -3.90 -10.32 -2.39
N GLU A 136 -3.54 -9.57 -1.36
CA GLU A 136 -2.48 -8.55 -1.43
C GLU A 136 -1.12 -9.17 -1.77
N MET A 137 -0.74 -10.29 -1.13
CA MET A 137 0.54 -10.95 -1.37
C MET A 137 0.63 -11.57 -2.78
N SER A 138 -0.46 -12.15 -3.28
CA SER A 138 -0.48 -12.77 -4.61
C SER A 138 -0.46 -11.75 -5.74
N ALA A 139 -1.03 -10.55 -5.54
CA ALA A 139 -0.90 -9.45 -6.49
C ALA A 139 0.58 -9.07 -6.72
N TRP A 140 1.40 -9.07 -5.67
CA TRP A 140 2.84 -8.83 -5.78
C TRP A 140 3.58 -9.93 -6.56
N SER A 141 3.28 -11.21 -6.30
CA SER A 141 3.95 -12.32 -7.00
C SER A 141 3.58 -12.36 -8.48
N GLN A 142 2.34 -12.03 -8.84
CA GLN A 142 1.90 -11.95 -10.24
C GLN A 142 2.58 -10.81 -10.99
N LEU A 143 2.67 -9.61 -10.39
CA LEU A 143 3.38 -8.47 -10.98
C LEU A 143 4.86 -8.77 -11.26
N VAL A 144 5.53 -9.51 -10.37
CA VAL A 144 6.93 -9.94 -10.57
C VAL A 144 7.02 -10.99 -11.68
N SER A 145 6.09 -11.96 -11.73
CA SER A 145 6.11 -13.03 -12.73
C SER A 145 5.83 -12.56 -14.16
N THR A 146 5.02 -11.53 -14.35
CA THR A 146 4.70 -10.97 -15.67
C THR A 146 5.87 -10.17 -16.24
N ARG A 147 6.61 -9.42 -15.41
CA ARG A 147 7.83 -8.72 -15.85
C ARG A 147 8.96 -9.68 -16.27
N GLY A 148 8.96 -10.91 -15.77
CA GLY A 148 9.93 -11.93 -16.16
C GLY A 148 9.63 -12.62 -17.50
N ARG A 149 8.45 -12.43 -18.09
CA ARG A 149 8.03 -13.07 -19.36
C ARG A 149 8.14 -12.17 -20.59
N GLU A 150 8.52 -10.90 -20.44
CA GLU A 150 8.94 -10.08 -21.57
C GLU A 150 10.33 -10.55 -22.02
N GLU A 151 10.35 -11.63 -22.81
CA GLU A 151 11.50 -12.09 -23.59
C GLU A 151 11.96 -10.95 -24.53
N PRO A 152 13.27 -10.67 -24.63
CA PRO A 152 13.76 -9.62 -25.52
C PRO A 152 13.36 -9.95 -26.97
N PRO A 153 12.99 -8.94 -27.79
CA PRO A 153 12.61 -9.17 -29.17
C PRO A 153 13.74 -9.89 -29.91
N PRO A 154 13.43 -10.82 -30.84
CA PRO A 154 14.46 -11.54 -31.58
C PRO A 154 15.34 -10.52 -32.31
N VAL A 155 16.63 -10.53 -31.98
CA VAL A 155 17.66 -9.80 -32.72
C VAL A 155 17.78 -10.44 -34.10
N THR A 156 17.09 -9.88 -35.08
CA THR A 156 17.30 -10.21 -36.49
C THR A 156 18.67 -9.66 -36.93
N PRO A 157 19.51 -10.48 -37.60
CA PRO A 157 20.85 -10.09 -38.06
C PRO A 157 20.81 -9.07 -39.20
#